data_AF-A0A432L987-F1
#
_entry.id   AF-A0A432L987-F1
#
_cell.length_a   1.000
_cell.length_b   1.000
_cell.length_c   1.000
_cell.angle_alpha   90.00
_cell.angle_beta   90.00
_cell.angle_gamma   90.00
#
_symmetry.space_group_name_H-M   'P 1'
#
loop_
_entity.id
_entity.type
_entity.pdbx_description
1 polymer ?
#
loop_
_entity_poly.entity_id
_entity_poly.type
_entity_poly.pdbx_seq_one_letter_code
_entity_poly.pdbx_strand_id
1 'polypeptide(L)'
;MAIAVAFILLVVIMALVYYFSRNKSKKWKVIAWGITTMLAITPLLSWLISITVAIIVQDGWAAVGLMMILLPLFFVIGLIILLVGIFKKFEIA
;
A
#
# COMPACT_ATOMS: atom_id res chain seq x y z
N MET A 1 7.13 -0.70 -19.90
CA MET A 1 8.03 0.25 -19.18
C MET A 1 7.40 0.77 -17.89
N ALA A 2 6.21 1.40 -17.93
CA ALA A 2 5.59 1.99 -16.73
C ALA A 2 5.27 0.98 -15.61
N ILE A 3 4.82 -0.23 -15.93
CA ILE A 3 4.56 -1.31 -14.94
C ILE A 3 5.84 -1.69 -14.18
N ALA A 4 6.97 -1.83 -14.88
CA ALA A 4 8.26 -2.16 -14.25
C ALA A 4 8.71 -1.04 -13.29
N VAL A 5 8.53 0.23 -13.68
CA VAL A 5 8.86 1.38 -12.83
C VAL A 5 8.00 1.40 -11.58
N ALA A 6 6.68 1.20 -11.71
CA ALA A 6 5.77 1.16 -10.56
C ALA A 6 6.09 -0.01 -9.60
N PHE A 7 6.47 -1.17 -10.13
CA PHE A 7 6.90 -2.30 -9.32
C PHE A 7 8.20 -2.01 -8.56
N ILE A 8 9.20 -1.41 -9.21
CA ILE A 8 10.45 -0.99 -8.55
C ILE A 8 10.16 0.03 -7.45
N LEU A 9 9.31 1.02 -7.73
CA LEU A 9 8.91 2.02 -6.73
C LEU A 9 8.24 1.38 -5.51
N LEU A 10 7.35 0.41 -5.69
CA LEU A 10 6.75 -0.33 -4.58
C LEU A 10 7.82 -1.02 -3.71
N VAL A 11 8.76 -1.73 -4.33
CA VAL A 11 9.84 -2.43 -3.62
C VAL A 11 10.72 -1.44 -2.85
N VAL A 12 11.09 -0.32 -3.48
CA VAL A 12 11.90 0.72 -2.85
C VAL A 12 11.18 1.34 -1.65
N ILE A 13 9.90 1.67 -1.78
CA ILE A 13 9.11 2.25 -0.69
C ILE A 13 9.01 1.27 0.50
N MET A 14 8.73 -0.01 0.22
CA MET A 14 8.70 -1.04 1.26
C MET A 14 10.06 -1.20 1.95
N ALA A 15 11.16 -1.19 1.18
CA ALA A 15 12.51 -1.28 1.73
C ALA A 15 12.86 -0.07 2.60
N LEU A 16 12.51 1.15 2.16
CA LEU A 16 12.73 2.38 2.94
C LEU A 16 11.96 2.34 4.26
N VAL A 17 10.67 2.01 4.22
CA VAL A 17 9.83 1.98 5.42
C VAL A 17 10.28 0.90 6.39
N TYR A 18 10.69 -0.26 5.87
CA TYR A 18 11.33 -1.29 6.69
C TYR A 18 12.61 -0.77 7.35
N TYR A 19 13.52 -0.17 6.58
CA TYR A 19 14.79 0.36 7.08
C TYR A 19 14.60 1.43 8.16
N PHE A 20 13.73 2.41 7.93
CA PHE A 20 13.45 3.49 8.88
C PHE A 20 12.70 3.02 10.12
N SER A 21 11.85 1.99 10.00
CA SER A 21 11.05 1.50 11.13
C SER A 21 11.78 0.45 11.98
N ARG A 22 12.86 -0.19 11.49
CA ARG A 22 13.50 -1.35 12.14
C ARG A 22 13.90 -1.13 13.61
N ASN A 23 14.39 0.06 13.94
CA ASN A 23 14.86 0.43 15.30
C ASN A 23 13.80 1.16 16.13
N LYS A 24 12.58 1.32 15.61
CA LYS A 24 11.47 1.98 16.31
C LYS A 24 10.65 0.96 17.11
N SER A 25 9.88 1.45 18.08
CA SER A 25 8.97 0.62 18.86
C SER A 25 7.94 -0.09 17.98
N LYS A 26 7.39 -1.22 18.46
CA LYS A 26 6.34 -1.98 17.74
C LYS A 26 5.18 -1.06 17.33
N LYS A 27 4.78 -0.13 18.20
CA LYS A 27 3.76 0.88 17.92
C LYS A 27 4.09 1.71 16.68
N TRP A 28 5.29 2.31 16.65
CA TRP A 28 5.73 3.14 15.54
C TRP A 28 5.84 2.37 14.23
N LYS A 29 6.28 1.10 14.28
CA LYS A 29 6.30 0.22 13.10
C LYS A 29 4.90 0.09 12.50
N VAL A 30 3.90 -0.26 13.31
CA VAL A 30 2.52 -0.44 12.83
C VAL A 30 1.94 0.85 12.25
N ILE A 31 2.15 2.00 12.91
CA ILE A 31 1.71 3.31 12.40
C ILE A 31 2.36 3.62 11.04
N ALA A 32 3.69 3.46 10.94
CA ALA A 32 4.42 3.74 9.70
C ALA A 32 3.95 2.85 8.54
N TRP A 33 3.72 1.56 8.81
CA TRP A 33 3.16 0.64 7.81
C TRP A 33 1.73 0.99 7.42
N GLY A 34 0.89 1.45 8.34
CA GLY A 34 -0.47 1.92 8.03
C GLY A 34 -0.47 3.11 7.08
N ILE A 35 0.29 4.17 7.41
CA ILE A 35 0.41 5.38 6.56
C ILE A 35 0.98 5.03 5.19
N THR A 36 2.05 4.22 5.17
CA THR A 36 2.68 3.78 3.90
C THR A 36 1.69 2.99 3.04
N THR A 37 0.90 2.13 3.67
CA THR A 37 -0.11 1.34 2.96
C THR A 37 -1.16 2.24 2.32
N MET A 38 -1.64 3.26 3.03
CA MET A 38 -2.62 4.21 2.51
C MET A 38 -2.08 5.08 1.37
N LEU A 39 -0.92 5.70 1.59
CA LEU A 39 -0.49 6.82 0.75
C LEU A 39 0.42 6.39 -0.40
N ALA A 40 1.09 5.24 -0.28
CA ALA A 40 2.04 4.78 -1.27
C ALA A 40 1.64 3.43 -1.88
N ILE A 41 1.41 2.41 -1.05
CA ILE A 41 1.12 1.06 -1.56
C ILE A 41 -0.23 1.04 -2.27
N THR A 42 -1.28 1.62 -1.66
CA THR A 42 -2.63 1.67 -2.23
C THR A 42 -2.65 2.24 -3.64
N PRO A 43 -2.19 3.48 -3.91
CA PRO A 43 -2.26 4.03 -5.28
C PRO A 43 -1.42 3.23 -6.27
N LEU A 44 -0.21 2.78 -5.89
CA LEU A 44 0.68 2.06 -6.80
C LEU A 44 0.19 0.65 -7.11
N LEU A 45 -0.26 -0.09 -6.09
CA LEU A 45 -0.73 -1.47 -6.22
C LEU A 45 -2.06 -1.52 -6.96
N SER A 46 -3.01 -0.63 -6.63
CA SER A 46 -4.26 -0.49 -7.38
C SER A 46 -3.99 -0.17 -8.85
N TRP A 47 -3.09 0.78 -9.12
CA TRP A 47 -2.73 1.13 -10.50
C TRP A 47 -2.11 -0.04 -11.25
N LEU A 48 -1.16 -0.76 -10.64
CA LEU A 48 -0.51 -1.92 -11.25
C LEU A 48 -1.51 -3.02 -11.63
N ILE A 49 -2.39 -3.39 -10.70
CA ILE A 49 -3.37 -4.46 -10.92
C ILE A 49 -4.36 -4.02 -12.01
N SER A 50 -4.94 -2.83 -11.89
CA SER A 50 -5.94 -2.33 -12.82
C SER A 50 -5.41 -2.20 -14.25
N ILE A 51 -4.21 -1.65 -14.43
CA ILE A 51 -3.60 -1.51 -15.76
C ILE A 51 -3.24 -2.87 -16.34
N THR A 52 -2.72 -3.79 -15.52
CA THR A 52 -2.40 -5.15 -15.97
C THR A 52 -3.64 -5.86 -16.48
N VAL A 53 -4.76 -5.78 -15.75
CA VAL A 53 -6.03 -6.38 -16.19
C VAL A 53 -6.57 -5.71 -17.44
N ALA A 54 -6.54 -4.38 -17.54
CA ALA A 54 -6.98 -3.67 -18.74
C ALA A 54 -6.19 -4.06 -19.99
N ILE A 55 -4.88 -4.33 -19.86
CA ILE A 55 -4.06 -4.82 -20.97
C ILE A 55 -4.46 -6.25 -21.36
N ILE A 56 -4.69 -7.14 -20.38
CA ILE A 56 -5.09 -8.53 -20.62
C ILE A 56 -6.45 -8.60 -21.32
N VAL A 57 -7.42 -7.81 -20.85
CA VAL A 57 -8.79 -7.78 -21.38
C VAL A 57 -8.91 -6.88 -22.62
N GLN A 58 -7.89 -6.08 -22.92
CA GLN A 58 -7.86 -5.08 -23.99
C GLN A 58 -8.98 -4.02 -23.88
N ASP A 59 -9.34 -3.64 -22.64
CA ASP A 59 -10.38 -2.65 -22.35
C ASP A 59 -9.90 -1.63 -21.31
N GLY A 60 -9.85 -0.36 -21.70
CA GLY A 60 -9.46 0.74 -20.82
C GLY A 60 -10.44 1.01 -19.68
N TRP A 61 -11.73 0.67 -19.85
CA TRP A 61 -12.73 0.82 -18.79
C TRP A 61 -12.51 -0.17 -17.65
N ALA A 62 -11.94 -1.35 -17.94
CA ALA A 62 -11.55 -2.31 -16.92
C ALA A 62 -10.54 -1.72 -15.93
N ALA A 63 -9.62 -0.86 -16.38
CA ALA A 63 -8.68 -0.17 -15.49
C ALA A 63 -9.42 0.75 -14.52
N VAL A 64 -10.35 1.57 -15.03
CA VAL A 64 -11.11 2.53 -14.23
C VAL A 64 -11.98 1.81 -13.20
N GLY A 65 -12.74 0.81 -13.65
CA GLY A 65 -13.61 0.01 -12.77
C GLY A 65 -12.83 -0.66 -11.64
N LEU A 66 -11.70 -1.31 -11.96
CA LEU A 66 -10.87 -1.94 -10.94
C LEU A 66 -10.19 -0.91 -10.03
N MET A 67 -9.75 0.23 -10.53
CA MET A 67 -9.17 1.28 -9.68
C MET A 67 -10.18 1.79 -8.64
N MET A 68 -11.43 2.01 -9.06
CA MET A 68 -12.49 2.47 -8.17
C MET A 68 -12.81 1.48 -7.04
N ILE A 69 -12.56 0.18 -7.25
CA ILE A 69 -12.77 -0.87 -6.24
C ILE A 69 -11.51 -1.05 -5.38
N LEU A 70 -10.33 -1.14 -5.99
CA LEU A 70 -9.09 -1.45 -5.30
C LEU A 70 -8.58 -0.30 -4.43
N LEU A 71 -8.74 0.96 -4.87
CA LEU A 71 -8.35 2.13 -4.07
C LEU A 71 -9.02 2.15 -2.69
N PRO A 72 -10.37 2.15 -2.56
CA PRO A 72 -11.00 2.16 -1.26
C PRO A 72 -10.70 0.88 -0.47
N LEU A 73 -10.62 -0.28 -1.14
CA LEU A 73 -10.31 -1.55 -0.48
C LEU A 73 -8.95 -1.52 0.23
N PHE A 74 -7.87 -1.20 -0.50
CA PHE A 74 -6.53 -1.14 0.08
C PHE A 74 -6.35 0.04 1.04
N PHE A 75 -7.04 1.16 0.79
CA PHE A 75 -7.04 2.29 1.73
C PHE A 75 -7.62 1.87 3.09
N VAL A 76 -8.74 1.14 3.10
CA VAL A 76 -9.35 0.62 4.34
C VAL A 76 -8.39 -0.35 5.06
N ILE A 77 -7.65 -1.19 4.34
CA ILE A 77 -6.62 -2.04 4.95
C ILE A 77 -5.54 -1.18 5.64
N GLY A 78 -5.04 -0.15 4.95
CA GLY A 78 -4.10 0.81 5.55
C GLY A 78 -4.68 1.51 6.78
N LEU A 79 -5.96 1.85 6.74
CA LEU A 79 -6.71 2.45 7.86
C LEU A 79 -6.80 1.54 9.05
N ILE A 80 -7.16 0.28 8.86
CA ILE A 80 -7.20 -0.71 9.95
C ILE A 80 -5.81 -0.82 10.59
N ILE A 81 -4.74 -0.93 9.79
CA ILE A 81 -3.36 -1.02 10.31
C ILE A 81 -3.01 0.23 11.12
N LEU A 82 -3.32 1.43 10.60
CA LEU A 82 -3.07 2.69 11.30
C LEU A 82 -3.81 2.75 12.65
N LEU A 83 -5.11 2.43 12.65
CA LEU A 83 -5.94 2.45 13.85
C LEU A 83 -5.43 1.46 14.90
N VAL A 84 -5.00 0.26 14.49
CA VAL A 84 -4.33 -0.69 15.38
C VAL A 84 -3.06 -0.08 15.96
N GLY A 85 -2.25 0.60 15.15
CA GLY A 85 -1.04 1.29 15.62
C GLY A 85 -1.32 2.40 16.63
N ILE A 86 -2.44 3.12 16.48
CA ILE A 86 -2.81 4.24 17.36
C ILE A 86 -3.39 3.73 18.69
N PHE A 87 -4.39 2.83 18.62
CA PHE A 87 -5.22 2.45 19.76
C PHE A 87 -4.73 1.22 20.52
N LYS A 88 -4.02 0.29 19.86
CA LYS A 88 -3.53 -0.90 20.55
C LYS A 88 -2.42 -0.51 21.53
N LYS A 89 -2.55 -0.96 22.78
CA LYS A 89 -1.45 -0.90 23.74
C LYS A 89 -0.44 -1.97 23.34
N PHE A 90 0.74 -1.53 22.93
CA PHE A 90 1.87 -2.42 22.67
C PHE A 90 2.63 -2.59 23.97
N GLU A 91 2.74 -3.82 24.46
CA GLU A 91 3.61 -4.13 25.60
C GLU A 91 5.04 -3.74 25.26
N ILE A 92 5.67 -3.03 26.19
CA ILE A 92 7.10 -2.73 26.16
C ILE A 92 7.77 -4.01 26.62
N ALA A 93 8.31 -4.77 25.67
CA ALA A 93 9.21 -5.89 25.96
C ALA A 93 10.60 -5.36 26.33
#